data_AF-A0A8U0TDP1-F1
#
_entry.id   AF-A0A8U0TDP1-F1
#
_cell.length_a   1.000
_cell.length_b   1.000
_cell.length_c   1.000
_cell.angle_alpha   90.00
_cell.angle_beta   90.00
_cell.angle_gamma   90.00
#
_symmetry.space_group_name_H-M   'P 1'
#
loop_
_entity.id
_entity.type
_entity.pdbx_description
1 polymer ?
#
loop_
_entity_poly.entity_id
_entity_poly.type
_entity_poly.pdbx_seq_one_letter_code
_entity_poly.pdbx_strand_id
1 'polypeptide(L)'
;MSKIVSAVVSKENSLESLDISSSSIIEEKKKQHGKKVSTIAPDRSANPFHVSGDVDFFLLREQERNKSRAEREQKTTLQVHEKMTYSSKVSAKHTSLRRELQLEDEMEDQETRREAERLRAFHDHTAWKLCMTKERKMESDNMNIYINQKRQIFLIQYALDMKRKEIQRLEMLAAKEEAELEQAEKSLEKDAALFDEFLRENDRSSVQALRAAEKETKAKVEKIIEIRELTTQIMNIKSEISKFEDTLQHYKIYKDFLYKLSPKEWLEEKEKKHQDLKKTKEATEPPKENISFSTGGDKGPGNKGKTSSRDGQGPKKPSKSLPVTRLRRLLSSTMSLQYSRQPSLSSELDPKGSSSISTMYEDPDSDGEELELYFTDPQQLLDIFMKLEEQNLSLIQNTQEMEEALDDLNVTLKNTQIRMDKEVNQLKQWVTTLMMSITKEEETAAELELKARVFHFGKYKGAQEDKLLESLNRKVLDVYQQCIGSQQESNLGAVQMLTIIEHHLNELLENLERVPQIKIEQAEKAKEKERRMRLREEKVMMQKRLQEERVQRAQARAQAEIKKKRGRRLVSRSRPPALKVKEEPEHVQTEEDKDEQLLFCT
;
A
#
# COMPACT_ATOMS: atom_id res chain seq x y z
N MET A 1 -18.52 13.29 -39.53
CA MET A 1 -19.48 13.89 -38.57
C MET A 1 -18.74 13.94 -37.23
N SER A 2 -18.28 15.08 -36.71
CA SER A 2 -19.01 16.29 -36.29
C SER A 2 -19.69 16.15 -34.92
N LYS A 3 -18.96 16.39 -33.81
CA LYS A 3 -19.03 17.67 -33.06
C LYS A 3 -18.18 17.71 -31.76
N ILE A 4 -17.37 18.79 -31.65
CA ILE A 4 -17.26 19.74 -30.52
C ILE A 4 -17.10 19.22 -29.07
N VAL A 5 -15.95 19.53 -28.45
CA VAL A 5 -15.83 20.12 -27.08
C VAL A 5 -14.60 21.08 -27.04
N SER A 6 -14.64 22.09 -26.17
CA SER A 6 -13.54 22.97 -25.71
C SER A 6 -12.89 23.98 -26.67
N ALA A 7 -13.15 25.26 -26.37
CA ALA A 7 -12.21 26.37 -26.54
C ALA A 7 -12.36 27.32 -25.34
N VAL A 8 -11.25 27.76 -24.74
CA VAL A 8 -11.22 28.72 -23.62
C VAL A 8 -10.15 29.76 -23.91
N VAL A 9 -10.56 31.01 -24.18
CA VAL A 9 -9.68 32.18 -24.27
C VAL A 9 -10.37 33.38 -23.60
N SER A 10 -9.53 34.22 -22.99
CA SER A 10 -9.79 35.34 -22.08
C SER A 10 -10.73 36.46 -22.56
N LYS A 11 -11.16 37.27 -21.59
CA LYS A 11 -12.02 38.47 -21.75
C LYS A 11 -11.37 39.63 -22.54
N GLU A 12 -12.26 40.45 -23.10
CA GLU A 12 -12.04 41.73 -23.77
C GLU A 12 -11.70 42.87 -22.79
N ASN A 13 -11.30 44.03 -23.33
CA ASN A 13 -11.09 45.25 -22.55
C ASN A 13 -11.37 46.54 -23.36
N SER A 14 -12.46 47.25 -23.01
CA SER A 14 -12.70 48.70 -23.19
C SER A 14 -12.91 49.37 -24.57
N LEU A 15 -13.83 50.36 -24.57
CA LEU A 15 -13.96 51.54 -25.47
C LEU A 15 -14.39 51.27 -26.95
N GLU A 16 -15.08 52.16 -27.70
CA GLU A 16 -15.67 53.48 -27.39
C GLU A 16 -16.79 53.88 -28.40
N SER A 17 -17.59 54.90 -28.03
CA SER A 17 -18.31 55.86 -28.91
C SER A 17 -19.30 55.40 -30.01
N LEU A 18 -20.50 56.02 -30.01
CA LEU A 18 -21.03 56.74 -31.17
C LEU A 18 -22.25 57.60 -30.79
N ASP A 19 -22.17 58.90 -31.08
CA ASP A 19 -23.34 59.80 -31.09
C ASP A 19 -24.23 59.53 -32.32
N ILE A 20 -25.47 60.05 -32.31
CA ILE A 20 -25.93 61.01 -33.33
C ILE A 20 -27.28 61.65 -32.93
N SER A 21 -27.26 62.97 -32.98
CA SER A 21 -28.31 63.98 -32.93
C SER A 21 -29.69 63.64 -33.51
N SER A 22 -30.72 64.33 -33.00
CA SER A 22 -31.40 65.38 -33.79
C SER A 22 -32.22 66.37 -32.94
N SER A 23 -31.98 67.66 -33.16
CA SER A 23 -32.87 68.80 -32.83
C SER A 23 -33.83 69.04 -34.02
N SER A 24 -34.68 70.07 -34.17
CA SER A 24 -34.91 71.38 -33.51
C SER A 24 -36.39 71.80 -33.76
N ILE A 25 -36.94 72.91 -33.25
CA ILE A 25 -36.99 74.30 -33.78
C ILE A 25 -37.77 75.10 -32.70
N ILE A 26 -37.42 76.26 -32.11
CA ILE A 26 -36.73 77.54 -32.48
C ILE A 26 -37.75 78.72 -32.62
N GLU A 27 -37.33 79.94 -32.25
CA GLU A 27 -38.04 81.27 -32.27
C GLU A 27 -38.95 81.62 -31.06
N GLU A 28 -39.04 82.86 -30.54
CA GLU A 28 -38.29 84.14 -30.79
C GLU A 28 -38.30 85.08 -29.55
N LYS A 29 -37.72 86.30 -29.66
CA LYS A 29 -37.31 87.18 -28.53
C LYS A 29 -38.41 88.12 -27.97
N LYS A 30 -38.36 88.43 -26.66
CA LYS A 30 -38.22 89.84 -26.15
C LYS A 30 -37.97 89.99 -24.63
N LYS A 31 -37.55 91.20 -24.23
CA LYS A 31 -37.21 91.63 -22.84
C LYS A 31 -38.44 91.96 -22.00
N GLN A 32 -38.34 91.84 -20.66
CA GLN A 32 -38.47 93.00 -19.74
C GLN A 32 -37.90 92.71 -18.33
N HIS A 33 -37.89 93.72 -17.44
CA HIS A 33 -37.37 93.65 -16.07
C HIS A 33 -38.46 93.30 -15.04
N GLY A 34 -38.06 92.71 -13.91
CA GLY A 34 -38.99 92.38 -12.81
C GLY A 34 -38.31 91.96 -11.51
N LYS A 35 -37.42 92.80 -10.96
CA LYS A 35 -36.66 92.49 -9.73
C LYS A 35 -37.54 92.70 -8.48
N LYS A 36 -38.09 91.63 -7.90
CA LYS A 36 -38.64 91.62 -6.53
C LYS A 36 -37.70 90.86 -5.60
N VAL A 37 -37.28 91.52 -4.53
CA VAL A 37 -36.59 90.89 -3.39
C VAL A 37 -37.65 90.49 -2.37
N SER A 38 -37.66 89.23 -1.94
CA SER A 38 -38.37 88.83 -0.73
C SER A 38 -37.38 88.84 0.44
N THR A 39 -37.72 89.55 1.52
CA THR A 39 -36.86 89.67 2.69
C THR A 39 -37.31 88.65 3.73
N ILE A 40 -36.58 87.54 3.86
CA ILE A 40 -36.88 86.52 4.88
C ILE A 40 -36.23 86.96 6.19
N ALA A 41 -37.07 87.32 7.17
CA ALA A 41 -36.65 87.40 8.57
C ALA A 41 -36.62 85.98 9.17
N PRO A 42 -35.57 85.59 9.91
CA PRO A 42 -35.48 84.24 10.49
C PRO A 42 -36.24 84.16 11.82
N ASP A 43 -37.20 83.25 11.90
CA ASP A 43 -37.85 82.90 13.18
C ASP A 43 -36.88 82.11 14.11
N ARG A 44 -37.07 82.26 15.43
CA ARG A 44 -36.12 81.85 16.48
C ARG A 44 -36.46 80.50 17.14
N SER A 45 -37.09 79.58 16.40
CA SER A 45 -37.72 78.37 16.94
C SER A 45 -37.05 77.02 16.54
N ALA A 46 -36.03 77.04 15.66
CA ALA A 46 -35.44 75.81 15.10
C ALA A 46 -34.30 75.18 15.94
N ASN A 47 -34.24 73.84 15.91
CA ASN A 47 -33.22 73.00 16.57
C ASN A 47 -31.78 73.36 16.11
N PRO A 48 -30.81 73.60 17.03
CA PRO A 48 -29.45 74.03 16.70
C PRO A 48 -28.60 73.01 15.91
N PHE A 49 -29.06 71.78 15.75
CA PHE A 49 -28.42 70.75 14.92
C PHE A 49 -29.21 70.37 13.66
N HIS A 50 -30.32 71.07 13.35
CA HIS A 50 -31.08 70.83 12.13
C HIS A 50 -30.60 71.75 10.99
N VAL A 51 -29.96 71.16 9.98
CA VAL A 51 -29.61 71.87 8.74
C VAL A 51 -30.79 71.77 7.79
N SER A 52 -31.46 72.90 7.53
CA SER A 52 -32.55 72.99 6.56
C SER A 52 -32.07 72.55 5.17
N GLY A 53 -32.71 71.51 4.62
CA GLY A 53 -32.19 70.76 3.46
C GLY A 53 -32.14 71.49 2.10
N ASP A 54 -32.57 72.75 2.03
CA ASP A 54 -32.73 73.53 0.78
C ASP A 54 -31.79 74.75 0.70
N VAL A 55 -30.70 74.72 1.48
CA VAL A 55 -29.55 75.64 1.32
C VAL A 55 -28.32 74.81 1.02
N ASP A 56 -27.84 74.88 -0.23
CA ASP A 56 -26.64 74.15 -0.65
C ASP A 56 -25.43 74.59 0.20
N PHE A 57 -25.02 73.66 1.08
CA PHE A 57 -23.93 73.84 2.03
C PHE A 57 -22.60 74.17 1.32
N PHE A 58 -22.37 73.64 0.12
CA PHE A 58 -21.17 73.92 -0.65
C PHE A 58 -21.17 75.36 -1.16
N LEU A 59 -22.30 75.86 -1.64
CA LEU A 59 -22.50 77.26 -2.05
C LEU A 59 -22.31 78.22 -0.88
N LEU A 60 -22.86 77.93 0.30
CA LEU A 60 -22.72 78.79 1.48
C LEU A 60 -21.28 78.79 2.03
N ARG A 61 -20.64 77.61 2.08
CA ARG A 61 -19.22 77.45 2.41
C ARG A 61 -18.32 78.12 1.37
N GLU A 62 -18.69 78.13 0.10
CA GLU A 62 -17.96 78.82 -0.97
C GLU A 62 -18.11 80.34 -0.89
N GLN A 63 -19.31 80.84 -0.56
CA GLN A 63 -19.53 82.26 -0.28
C GLN A 63 -18.73 82.73 0.94
N GLU A 64 -18.67 81.94 2.01
CA GLU A 64 -17.80 82.16 3.18
C GLU A 64 -16.31 82.16 2.78
N ARG A 65 -15.89 81.20 1.95
CA ARG A 65 -14.51 81.09 1.42
C ARG A 65 -14.14 82.28 0.55
N ASN A 66 -15.07 82.78 -0.26
CA ASN A 66 -14.88 83.91 -1.18
C ASN A 66 -14.90 85.25 -0.45
N LYS A 67 -15.80 85.45 0.54
CA LYS A 67 -15.70 86.57 1.50
C LYS A 67 -14.33 86.54 2.19
N SER A 68 -13.88 85.37 2.64
CA SER A 68 -12.57 85.18 3.28
C SER A 68 -11.38 85.38 2.32
N ARG A 69 -11.56 85.32 0.99
CA ARG A 69 -10.53 85.68 -0.01
C ARG A 69 -10.51 87.19 -0.23
N ALA A 70 -11.67 87.81 -0.49
CA ALA A 70 -11.80 89.26 -0.59
C ALA A 70 -11.30 90.00 0.67
N GLU A 71 -11.60 89.46 1.87
CA GLU A 71 -11.06 89.96 3.14
C GLU A 71 -9.54 89.83 3.28
N ARG A 72 -8.89 88.89 2.58
CA ARG A 72 -7.42 88.77 2.54
C ARG A 72 -6.83 89.70 1.50
N GLU A 73 -7.47 89.85 0.34
CA GLU A 73 -7.09 90.79 -0.73
C GLU A 73 -7.17 92.25 -0.27
N GLN A 74 -8.23 92.65 0.44
CA GLN A 74 -8.28 93.96 1.10
C GLN A 74 -7.19 94.14 2.18
N LYS A 75 -6.69 93.04 2.77
CA LYS A 75 -5.58 93.06 3.74
C LYS A 75 -4.20 92.94 3.08
N THR A 76 -4.10 92.67 1.77
CA THR A 76 -2.83 92.83 1.03
C THR A 76 -2.64 94.28 0.58
N THR A 77 -3.70 94.96 0.13
CA THR A 77 -3.64 96.35 -0.37
C THR A 77 -3.39 97.41 0.71
N LEU A 78 -3.87 97.19 1.95
CA LEU A 78 -3.56 98.08 3.08
C LEU A 78 -2.05 98.12 3.39
N GLN A 79 -1.57 99.21 3.99
CA GLN A 79 -0.20 99.36 4.48
C GLN A 79 0.03 98.63 5.80
N VAL A 80 1.29 98.35 6.15
CA VAL A 80 1.64 97.51 7.32
C VAL A 80 1.12 98.08 8.63
N HIS A 81 1.16 99.40 8.81
CA HIS A 81 0.69 100.06 10.04
C HIS A 81 -0.84 100.07 10.19
N GLU A 82 -1.59 99.90 9.11
CA GLU A 82 -3.06 99.83 9.11
C GLU A 82 -3.56 98.42 9.47
N LYS A 83 -2.69 97.40 9.41
CA LYS A 83 -3.05 95.98 9.62
C LYS A 83 -3.11 95.64 11.11
N MET A 84 -4.25 95.96 11.74
CA MET A 84 -4.51 95.64 13.15
C MET A 84 -4.18 94.19 13.54
N THR A 85 -3.49 94.00 14.66
CA THR A 85 -3.18 92.68 15.24
C THR A 85 -4.44 91.90 15.61
N TYR A 86 -4.37 90.57 15.72
CA TYR A 86 -5.55 89.72 16.02
C TYR A 86 -6.28 90.14 17.32
N SER A 87 -5.54 90.41 18.40
CA SER A 87 -6.11 90.93 19.66
C SER A 87 -6.86 92.24 19.45
N SER A 88 -6.24 93.21 18.77
CA SER A 88 -6.86 94.50 18.44
C SER A 88 -8.09 94.34 17.54
N LYS A 89 -8.16 93.34 16.66
CA LYS A 89 -9.37 93.02 15.87
C LYS A 89 -10.52 92.48 16.73
N VAL A 90 -10.25 91.65 17.73
CA VAL A 90 -11.27 91.17 18.67
C VAL A 90 -11.78 92.32 19.54
N SER A 91 -10.87 93.13 20.10
CA SER A 91 -11.24 94.34 20.85
C SER A 91 -12.02 95.34 19.99
N ALA A 92 -11.58 95.58 18.75
CA ALA A 92 -12.29 96.43 17.80
C ALA A 92 -13.72 95.95 17.54
N LYS A 93 -13.94 94.62 17.37
CA LYS A 93 -15.30 94.04 17.27
C LYS A 93 -16.14 94.31 18.52
N HIS A 94 -15.60 94.18 19.73
CA HIS A 94 -16.34 94.56 20.95
C HIS A 94 -16.63 96.07 21.04
N THR A 95 -15.72 96.95 20.59
CA THR A 95 -16.03 98.40 20.50
C THR A 95 -17.03 98.73 19.39
N SER A 96 -17.05 97.93 18.31
CA SER A 96 -18.03 98.05 17.23
C SER A 96 -19.40 97.64 17.75
N LEU A 97 -19.53 96.47 18.37
CA LEU A 97 -20.77 95.98 18.96
C LEU A 97 -21.27 96.91 20.09
N ARG A 98 -20.37 97.50 20.91
CA ARG A 98 -20.78 98.54 21.87
C ARG A 98 -21.31 99.78 21.16
N ARG A 99 -20.67 100.25 20.08
CA ARG A 99 -21.18 101.38 19.28
C ARG A 99 -22.46 101.06 18.52
N GLU A 100 -22.64 99.81 18.13
CA GLU A 100 -23.82 99.28 17.44
C GLU A 100 -25.01 99.23 18.42
N LEU A 101 -24.84 98.64 19.59
CA LEU A 101 -25.80 98.70 20.70
C LEU A 101 -26.06 100.15 21.16
N GLN A 102 -25.04 101.02 21.20
CA GLN A 102 -25.23 102.41 21.60
C GLN A 102 -25.90 103.26 20.50
N LEU A 103 -25.79 102.86 19.23
CA LEU A 103 -26.60 103.38 18.13
C LEU A 103 -28.00 102.76 18.11
N GLU A 104 -28.18 101.55 18.64
CA GLU A 104 -29.47 100.88 18.82
C GLU A 104 -30.24 101.56 19.97
N ASP A 105 -29.59 101.81 21.12
CA ASP A 105 -30.05 102.69 22.19
C ASP A 105 -30.38 104.10 21.65
N GLU A 106 -29.47 104.75 20.91
CA GLU A 106 -29.75 106.08 20.31
C GLU A 106 -30.85 106.03 19.23
N MET A 107 -31.09 104.88 18.58
CA MET A 107 -32.17 104.70 17.62
C MET A 107 -33.51 104.44 18.32
N GLU A 108 -33.54 103.73 19.44
CA GLU A 108 -34.71 103.52 20.29
C GLU A 108 -35.06 104.81 21.07
N ASP A 109 -34.06 105.56 21.51
CA ASP A 109 -34.22 106.90 22.10
C ASP A 109 -34.65 107.93 21.02
N GLN A 110 -34.26 107.73 19.75
CA GLN A 110 -34.84 108.47 18.62
C GLN A 110 -36.22 107.97 18.20
N GLU A 111 -36.54 106.68 18.33
CA GLU A 111 -37.85 106.11 18.02
C GLU A 111 -38.87 106.56 19.06
N THR A 112 -38.56 106.47 20.35
CA THR A 112 -39.37 107.05 21.43
C THR A 112 -39.47 108.57 21.34
N ARG A 113 -38.45 109.29 20.85
CA ARG A 113 -38.59 110.72 20.47
C ARG A 113 -39.51 110.92 19.27
N ARG A 114 -39.43 110.09 18.22
CA ARG A 114 -40.35 110.11 17.06
C ARG A 114 -41.77 109.73 17.47
N GLU A 115 -41.96 108.87 18.46
CA GLU A 115 -43.26 108.53 19.03
C GLU A 115 -43.78 109.65 19.93
N ALA A 116 -42.92 110.26 20.75
CA ALA A 116 -43.26 111.46 21.50
C ALA A 116 -43.56 112.65 20.57
N GLU A 117 -42.96 112.72 19.37
CA GLU A 117 -43.28 113.68 18.30
C GLU A 117 -44.54 113.30 17.54
N ARG A 118 -44.82 112.01 17.27
CA ARG A 118 -46.11 111.53 16.74
C ARG A 118 -47.24 111.85 17.72
N LEU A 119 -47.04 111.63 19.02
CA LEU A 119 -47.96 111.98 20.09
C LEU A 119 -48.09 113.50 20.21
N ARG A 120 -47.01 114.29 20.10
CA ARG A 120 -47.09 115.76 20.02
C ARG A 120 -47.90 116.19 18.81
N ALA A 121 -47.62 115.66 17.63
CA ALA A 121 -48.37 115.92 16.40
C ALA A 121 -49.83 115.44 16.49
N PHE A 122 -50.14 114.41 17.27
CA PHE A 122 -51.51 113.97 17.54
C PHE A 122 -52.21 114.92 18.52
N HIS A 123 -51.53 115.40 19.55
CA HIS A 123 -52.00 116.46 20.44
C HIS A 123 -52.16 117.79 19.68
N ASP A 124 -51.26 118.14 18.76
CA ASP A 124 -51.33 119.33 17.90
C ASP A 124 -52.44 119.18 16.87
N HIS A 125 -52.67 117.99 16.30
CA HIS A 125 -53.82 117.73 15.42
C HIS A 125 -55.15 117.79 16.21
N THR A 126 -55.16 117.34 17.47
CA THR A 126 -56.31 117.43 18.38
C THR A 126 -56.55 118.88 18.81
N ALA A 127 -55.50 119.63 19.12
CA ALA A 127 -55.53 121.05 19.43
C ALA A 127 -55.92 121.89 18.21
N TRP A 128 -55.51 121.49 17.00
CA TRP A 128 -55.92 122.10 15.73
C TRP A 128 -57.38 121.81 15.42
N LYS A 129 -57.88 120.58 15.67
CA LYS A 129 -59.32 120.27 15.63
C LYS A 129 -60.10 121.12 16.65
N LEU A 130 -59.59 121.28 17.87
CA LEU A 130 -60.14 122.16 18.91
C LEU A 130 -60.05 123.66 18.55
N CYS A 131 -59.06 124.07 17.76
CA CYS A 131 -58.89 125.45 17.31
C CYS A 131 -59.77 125.77 16.09
N MET A 132 -60.00 124.78 15.22
CA MET A 132 -60.95 124.85 14.09
C MET A 132 -62.41 124.75 14.54
N THR A 133 -62.69 124.24 15.74
CA THR A 133 -64.04 124.19 16.34
C THR A 133 -64.30 125.31 17.36
N LYS A 134 -63.30 126.14 17.69
CA LYS A 134 -63.53 127.44 18.35
C LYS A 134 -64.14 128.41 17.35
N GLU A 135 -65.23 129.05 17.75
CA GLU A 135 -66.01 129.95 16.91
C GLU A 135 -65.16 131.10 16.35
N ARG A 136 -64.85 131.03 15.04
CA ARG A 136 -64.48 132.23 14.30
C ARG A 136 -65.73 133.09 14.17
N LYS A 137 -65.65 134.33 14.67
CA LYS A 137 -66.73 135.33 14.52
C LYS A 137 -67.08 135.46 13.05
N MET A 138 -68.34 135.21 12.72
CA MET A 138 -68.81 135.16 11.35
C MET A 138 -68.99 136.59 10.80
N GLU A 139 -68.00 137.06 10.05
CA GLU A 139 -68.18 138.19 9.14
C GLU A 139 -69.26 137.81 8.11
N SER A 140 -70.07 138.78 7.67
CA SER A 140 -71.25 138.50 6.85
C SER A 140 -70.87 137.98 5.47
N ASP A 141 -71.00 136.66 5.27
CA ASP A 141 -70.69 135.98 4.01
C ASP A 141 -71.36 136.68 2.81
N ASN A 142 -70.54 137.17 1.87
CA ASN A 142 -71.03 137.49 0.54
C ASN A 142 -71.64 136.21 -0.06
N MET A 143 -72.88 136.26 -0.54
CA MET A 143 -73.68 135.07 -0.89
C MET A 143 -72.95 134.07 -1.81
N ASN A 144 -72.09 134.55 -2.72
CA ASN A 144 -71.27 133.69 -3.57
C ASN A 144 -70.23 132.84 -2.81
N ILE A 145 -69.68 133.36 -1.71
CA ILE A 145 -68.74 132.64 -0.84
C ILE A 145 -69.47 131.51 -0.13
N TYR A 146 -70.62 131.79 0.50
CA TYR A 146 -71.47 130.77 1.14
C TYR A 146 -71.88 129.67 0.16
N ILE A 147 -72.34 130.04 -1.05
CA ILE A 147 -72.69 129.08 -2.11
C ILE A 147 -71.48 128.20 -2.48
N ASN A 148 -70.29 128.78 -2.62
CA ASN A 148 -69.08 128.02 -2.97
C ASN A 148 -68.58 127.15 -1.81
N GLN A 149 -68.66 127.59 -0.56
CA GLN A 149 -68.40 126.74 0.62
C GLN A 149 -69.37 125.55 0.66
N LYS A 150 -70.68 125.78 0.48
CA LYS A 150 -71.67 124.69 0.43
C LYS A 150 -71.42 123.71 -0.73
N ARG A 151 -70.99 124.21 -1.90
CA ARG A 151 -70.54 123.36 -3.03
C ARG A 151 -69.29 122.54 -2.68
N GLN A 152 -68.29 123.12 -2.03
CA GLN A 152 -67.09 122.39 -1.58
C GLN A 152 -67.43 121.33 -0.53
N ILE A 153 -68.27 121.66 0.45
CA ILE A 153 -68.77 120.70 1.46
C ILE A 153 -69.53 119.55 0.77
N PHE A 154 -70.42 119.84 -0.18
CA PHE A 154 -71.14 118.81 -0.94
C PHE A 154 -70.20 117.95 -1.79
N LEU A 155 -69.20 118.53 -2.45
CA LEU A 155 -68.21 117.80 -3.24
C LEU A 155 -67.34 116.87 -2.38
N ILE A 156 -66.91 117.34 -1.20
CA ILE A 156 -66.16 116.54 -0.23
C ILE A 156 -67.04 115.42 0.34
N GLN A 157 -68.29 115.72 0.70
CA GLN A 157 -69.25 114.73 1.18
C GLN A 157 -69.50 113.64 0.13
N TYR A 158 -69.75 114.05 -1.13
CA TYR A 158 -69.90 113.12 -2.25
C TYR A 158 -68.65 112.27 -2.47
N ALA A 159 -67.45 112.86 -2.43
CA ALA A 159 -66.20 112.13 -2.55
C ALA A 159 -65.99 111.12 -1.40
N LEU A 160 -66.31 111.50 -0.17
CA LEU A 160 -66.25 110.62 1.00
C LEU A 160 -67.25 109.47 0.89
N ASP A 161 -68.49 109.73 0.47
CA ASP A 161 -69.53 108.69 0.35
C ASP A 161 -69.28 107.77 -0.85
N MET A 162 -68.70 108.27 -1.93
CA MET A 162 -68.20 107.43 -3.03
C MET A 162 -67.02 106.56 -2.58
N LYS A 163 -66.09 107.10 -1.78
CA LYS A 163 -64.98 106.30 -1.22
C LYS A 163 -65.46 105.26 -0.20
N ARG A 164 -66.43 105.59 0.65
CA ARG A 164 -67.09 104.65 1.58
C ARG A 164 -67.75 103.50 0.83
N LYS A 165 -68.50 103.78 -0.23
CA LYS A 165 -69.13 102.75 -1.08
C LYS A 165 -68.09 101.85 -1.75
N GLU A 166 -66.99 102.40 -2.23
CA GLU A 166 -65.91 101.61 -2.84
C GLU A 166 -65.12 100.79 -1.80
N ILE A 167 -64.90 101.33 -0.60
CA ILE A 167 -64.35 100.56 0.53
C ILE A 167 -65.28 99.38 0.86
N GLN A 168 -66.57 99.62 1.05
CA GLN A 168 -67.57 98.56 1.29
C GLN A 168 -67.61 97.52 0.16
N ARG A 169 -67.44 97.93 -1.10
CA ARG A 169 -67.36 97.02 -2.26
C ARG A 169 -66.10 96.14 -2.19
N LEU A 170 -64.98 96.68 -1.73
CA LEU A 170 -63.72 95.94 -1.56
C LEU A 170 -63.75 95.04 -0.31
N GLU A 171 -64.34 95.49 0.80
CA GLU A 171 -64.56 94.70 2.02
C GLU A 171 -65.46 93.48 1.72
N MET A 172 -66.56 93.67 0.99
CA MET A 172 -67.45 92.58 0.56
C MET A 172 -66.78 91.59 -0.39
N LEU A 173 -65.81 92.03 -1.21
CA LEU A 173 -65.02 91.11 -2.03
C LEU A 173 -63.96 90.39 -1.20
N ALA A 174 -63.22 91.09 -0.35
CA ALA A 174 -62.21 90.49 0.53
C ALA A 174 -62.81 89.40 1.42
N ALA A 175 -63.95 89.68 2.07
CA ALA A 175 -64.66 88.70 2.90
C ALA A 175 -65.20 87.48 2.10
N LYS A 176 -65.52 87.65 0.81
CA LYS A 176 -65.91 86.53 -0.07
C LYS A 176 -64.69 85.67 -0.42
N GLU A 177 -63.59 86.28 -0.85
CA GLU A 177 -62.36 85.56 -1.20
C GLU A 177 -61.75 84.87 0.05
N GLU A 178 -61.83 85.50 1.22
CA GLU A 178 -61.43 84.93 2.51
C GLU A 178 -62.30 83.73 2.90
N ALA A 179 -63.64 83.80 2.71
CA ALA A 179 -64.53 82.67 2.96
C ALA A 179 -64.37 81.52 1.95
N GLU A 180 -63.94 81.80 0.71
CA GLU A 180 -63.60 80.77 -0.28
C GLU A 180 -62.23 80.13 0.01
N LEU A 181 -61.26 80.91 0.50
CA LEU A 181 -59.95 80.42 0.95
C LEU A 181 -60.08 79.56 2.22
N GLU A 182 -60.87 79.99 3.21
CA GLU A 182 -61.13 79.23 4.44
C GLU A 182 -61.82 77.89 4.15
N GLN A 183 -62.70 77.84 3.14
CA GLN A 183 -63.29 76.59 2.66
C GLN A 183 -62.27 75.68 1.95
N ALA A 184 -61.36 76.26 1.16
CA ALA A 184 -60.28 75.52 0.53
C ALA A 184 -59.29 74.94 1.56
N GLU A 185 -58.87 75.73 2.55
CA GLU A 185 -58.03 75.27 3.67
C GLU A 185 -58.70 74.12 4.45
N LYS A 186 -59.99 74.28 4.81
CA LYS A 186 -60.80 73.22 5.44
C LYS A 186 -61.08 72.01 4.54
N SER A 187 -60.80 72.06 3.24
CA SER A 187 -60.80 70.86 2.38
C SER A 187 -59.43 70.19 2.37
N LEU A 188 -58.35 70.96 2.28
CA LEU A 188 -56.98 70.45 2.27
C LEU A 188 -56.61 69.79 3.61
N GLU A 189 -57.06 70.34 4.74
CA GLU A 189 -56.89 69.74 6.07
C GLU A 189 -57.56 68.34 6.16
N LYS A 190 -58.75 68.19 5.57
CA LYS A 190 -59.47 66.91 5.54
C LYS A 190 -58.77 65.90 4.62
N ASP A 191 -58.32 66.35 3.45
CA ASP A 191 -57.60 65.49 2.51
C ASP A 191 -56.25 65.03 3.08
N ALA A 192 -55.56 65.90 3.83
CA ALA A 192 -54.36 65.53 4.58
C ALA A 192 -54.65 64.51 5.69
N ALA A 193 -55.70 64.70 6.50
CA ALA A 193 -56.11 63.74 7.53
C ALA A 193 -56.52 62.37 6.94
N LEU A 194 -57.21 62.36 5.80
CA LEU A 194 -57.57 61.15 5.05
C LEU A 194 -56.32 60.46 4.45
N PHE A 195 -55.32 61.23 4.02
CA PHE A 195 -54.05 60.69 3.54
C PHE A 195 -53.24 60.05 4.69
N ASP A 196 -53.20 60.67 5.87
CA ASP A 196 -52.59 60.10 7.08
C ASP A 196 -53.34 58.87 7.61
N GLU A 197 -54.66 58.77 7.40
CA GLU A 197 -55.42 57.53 7.62
C GLU A 197 -55.09 56.46 6.59
N PHE A 198 -54.98 56.82 5.32
CA PHE A 198 -54.59 55.90 4.25
C PHE A 198 -53.18 55.35 4.44
N LEU A 199 -52.19 56.17 4.80
CA LEU A 199 -50.83 55.73 5.11
C LEU A 199 -50.82 54.78 6.31
N ARG A 200 -51.48 55.16 7.41
CA ARG A 200 -51.55 54.30 8.61
C ARG A 200 -52.20 52.95 8.34
N GLU A 201 -53.25 52.88 7.53
CA GLU A 201 -53.87 51.60 7.17
C GLU A 201 -53.03 50.83 6.12
N ASN A 202 -52.30 51.51 5.23
CA ASN A 202 -51.35 50.87 4.31
C ASN A 202 -50.20 50.20 5.05
N ASP A 203 -49.54 50.92 5.97
CA ASP A 203 -48.48 50.38 6.84
C ASP A 203 -49.02 49.26 7.73
N ARG A 204 -50.22 49.42 8.29
CA ARG A 204 -50.88 48.38 9.09
C ARG A 204 -51.22 47.14 8.24
N SER A 205 -51.57 47.31 6.97
CA SER A 205 -51.87 46.22 6.05
C SER A 205 -50.59 45.51 5.58
N SER A 206 -49.54 46.25 5.21
CA SER A 206 -48.25 45.72 4.77
C SER A 206 -47.54 44.95 5.91
N VAL A 207 -47.55 45.49 7.13
CA VAL A 207 -47.05 44.80 8.34
C VAL A 207 -47.88 43.56 8.68
N GLN A 208 -49.20 43.56 8.44
CA GLN A 208 -50.02 42.36 8.61
C GLN A 208 -49.70 41.29 7.56
N ALA A 209 -49.51 41.67 6.29
CA ALA A 209 -49.12 40.76 5.22
C ALA A 209 -47.73 40.15 5.47
N LEU A 210 -46.76 40.96 5.90
CA LEU A 210 -45.42 40.50 6.30
C LEU A 210 -45.49 39.52 7.49
N ARG A 211 -46.26 39.85 8.53
CA ARG A 211 -46.48 38.96 9.69
C ARG A 211 -47.20 37.66 9.32
N ALA A 212 -48.04 37.65 8.27
CA ALA A 212 -48.65 36.43 7.75
C ALA A 212 -47.62 35.56 7.03
N ALA A 213 -46.84 36.16 6.11
CA ALA A 213 -45.76 35.48 5.41
C ALA A 213 -44.68 34.93 6.36
N GLU A 214 -44.35 35.65 7.45
CA GLU A 214 -43.46 35.15 8.50
C GLU A 214 -44.02 33.93 9.23
N LYS A 215 -45.33 33.88 9.50
CA LYS A 215 -45.96 32.73 10.15
C LYS A 215 -45.99 31.51 9.23
N GLU A 216 -46.33 31.71 7.96
CA GLU A 216 -46.34 30.64 6.95
C GLU A 216 -44.93 30.10 6.67
N THR A 217 -43.92 30.97 6.64
CA THR A 217 -42.52 30.53 6.49
C THR A 217 -41.98 29.82 7.73
N LYS A 218 -42.32 30.26 8.94
CA LYS A 218 -41.99 29.54 10.19
C LYS A 218 -42.64 28.15 10.21
N ALA A 219 -43.95 28.05 9.97
CA ALA A 219 -44.66 26.77 9.88
C ALA A 219 -44.11 25.84 8.78
N LYS A 220 -43.67 26.41 7.64
CA LYS A 220 -42.98 25.66 6.57
C LYS A 220 -41.62 25.12 7.05
N VAL A 221 -40.84 25.90 7.79
CA VAL A 221 -39.54 25.46 8.33
C VAL A 221 -39.73 24.39 9.39
N GLU A 222 -40.70 24.55 10.30
CA GLU A 222 -41.09 23.53 11.28
C GLU A 222 -41.44 22.20 10.60
N LYS A 223 -42.27 22.24 9.54
CA LYS A 223 -42.61 21.03 8.77
C LYS A 223 -41.43 20.44 7.97
N ILE A 224 -40.46 21.25 7.54
CA ILE A 224 -39.22 20.75 6.92
C ILE A 224 -38.34 20.04 7.96
N ILE A 225 -38.33 20.47 9.22
CA ILE A 225 -37.61 19.81 10.32
C ILE A 225 -38.29 18.46 10.64
N GLU A 226 -39.61 18.45 10.82
CA GLU A 226 -40.41 17.24 11.05
C GLU A 226 -40.23 16.19 9.93
N ILE A 227 -40.23 16.62 8.66
CA ILE A 227 -39.96 15.73 7.51
C ILE A 227 -38.53 15.15 7.58
N ARG A 228 -37.52 15.94 8.00
CA ARG A 228 -36.13 15.45 8.14
C ARG A 228 -36.01 14.44 9.28
N GLU A 229 -36.61 14.71 10.43
CA GLU A 229 -36.64 13.80 11.58
C GLU A 229 -37.32 12.47 11.22
N LEU A 230 -38.49 12.51 10.57
CA LEU A 230 -39.16 11.31 10.06
C LEU A 230 -38.33 10.58 9.00
N THR A 231 -37.63 11.30 8.11
CA THR A 231 -36.72 10.69 7.12
C THR A 231 -35.56 9.97 7.81
N THR A 232 -35.00 10.54 8.88
CA THR A 232 -33.97 9.89 9.70
C THR A 232 -34.51 8.66 10.42
N GLN A 233 -35.71 8.71 10.99
CA GLN A 233 -36.36 7.55 11.61
C GLN A 233 -36.59 6.42 10.58
N ILE A 234 -37.10 6.75 9.38
CA ILE A 234 -37.27 5.79 8.28
C ILE A 234 -35.92 5.17 7.86
N MET A 235 -34.85 5.96 7.81
CA MET A 235 -33.50 5.45 7.49
C MET A 235 -32.96 4.51 8.58
N ASN A 236 -33.15 4.85 9.86
CA ASN A 236 -32.75 4.01 10.98
C ASN A 236 -33.51 2.68 10.96
N ILE A 237 -34.84 2.72 10.85
CA ILE A 237 -35.72 1.54 10.78
C ILE A 237 -35.33 0.67 9.57
N LYS A 238 -35.05 1.25 8.40
CA LYS A 238 -34.54 0.48 7.24
C LYS A 238 -33.18 -0.17 7.53
N SER A 239 -32.28 0.52 8.22
CA SER A 239 -30.98 -0.06 8.63
C SER A 239 -31.13 -1.17 9.68
N GLU A 240 -32.21 -1.18 10.45
CA GLU A 240 -32.54 -2.23 11.41
C GLU A 240 -33.18 -3.42 10.69
N ILE A 241 -34.15 -3.17 9.79
CA ILE A 241 -34.73 -4.19 8.91
C ILE A 241 -33.62 -4.93 8.16
N SER A 242 -32.67 -4.26 7.51
CA SER A 242 -31.60 -4.98 6.79
C SER A 242 -30.64 -5.75 7.69
N LYS A 243 -30.37 -5.30 8.93
CA LYS A 243 -29.65 -6.14 9.91
C LYS A 243 -30.46 -7.39 10.29
N PHE A 244 -31.78 -7.26 10.44
CA PHE A 244 -32.66 -8.40 10.70
C PHE A 244 -32.75 -9.34 9.49
N GLU A 245 -32.85 -8.82 8.27
CA GLU A 245 -32.78 -9.59 7.01
C GLU A 245 -31.46 -10.37 6.90
N ASP A 246 -30.32 -9.74 7.22
CA ASP A 246 -29.01 -10.40 7.27
C ASP A 246 -28.97 -11.50 8.34
N THR A 247 -29.43 -11.23 9.58
CA THR A 247 -29.48 -12.27 10.62
C THR A 247 -30.42 -13.42 10.25
N LEU A 248 -31.55 -13.13 9.59
CA LEU A 248 -32.49 -14.13 9.10
C LEU A 248 -31.88 -15.00 7.99
N GLN A 249 -31.03 -14.45 7.13
CA GLN A 249 -30.25 -15.23 6.17
C GLN A 249 -29.28 -16.18 6.88
N HIS A 250 -28.57 -15.71 7.91
CA HIS A 250 -27.70 -16.58 8.71
C HIS A 250 -28.50 -17.69 9.41
N TYR A 251 -29.64 -17.37 10.04
CA TYR A 251 -30.51 -18.37 10.66
C TYR A 251 -31.12 -19.35 9.65
N LYS A 252 -31.42 -18.93 8.40
CA LYS A 252 -31.82 -19.84 7.32
C LYS A 252 -30.69 -20.80 6.94
N ILE A 253 -29.45 -20.31 6.79
CA ILE A 253 -28.28 -21.16 6.52
C ILE A 253 -28.06 -22.17 7.67
N TYR A 254 -28.18 -21.74 8.93
CA TYR A 254 -28.06 -22.63 10.08
C TYR A 254 -29.22 -23.64 10.15
N LYS A 255 -30.46 -23.23 9.85
CA LYS A 255 -31.60 -24.15 9.71
C LYS A 255 -31.29 -25.21 8.67
N ASP A 256 -30.97 -24.83 7.44
CA ASP A 256 -30.68 -25.76 6.33
C ASP A 256 -29.50 -26.69 6.64
N PHE A 257 -28.53 -26.24 7.43
CA PHE A 257 -27.41 -27.06 7.91
C PHE A 257 -27.85 -28.09 8.96
N LEU A 258 -28.65 -27.69 9.96
CA LEU A 258 -29.22 -28.61 10.96
C LEU A 258 -30.14 -29.64 10.31
N TYR A 259 -30.93 -29.26 9.29
CA TYR A 259 -31.74 -30.21 8.52
C TYR A 259 -30.88 -31.23 7.75
N LYS A 260 -29.69 -30.85 7.24
CA LYS A 260 -28.77 -31.81 6.57
C LYS A 260 -28.08 -32.77 7.54
N LEU A 261 -27.95 -32.40 8.82
CA LEU A 261 -27.37 -33.24 9.87
C LEU A 261 -28.42 -34.02 10.69
N SER A 262 -29.70 -33.70 10.54
CA SER A 262 -30.80 -34.43 11.18
C SER A 262 -30.94 -35.84 10.56
N PRO A 263 -31.15 -36.90 11.35
CA PRO A 263 -31.34 -38.25 10.81
C PRO A 263 -32.52 -38.33 9.84
N LYS A 264 -32.32 -39.03 8.72
CA LYS A 264 -33.33 -39.16 7.65
C LYS A 264 -34.64 -39.77 8.16
N GLU A 265 -34.56 -40.76 9.04
CA GLU A 265 -35.72 -41.41 9.66
C GLU A 265 -36.63 -40.41 10.40
N TRP A 266 -36.04 -39.44 11.12
CA TRP A 266 -36.77 -38.37 11.81
C TRP A 266 -37.35 -37.34 10.83
N LEU A 267 -36.62 -37.01 9.75
CA LEU A 267 -37.11 -36.14 8.68
C LEU A 267 -38.30 -36.75 7.94
N GLU A 268 -38.21 -38.03 7.58
CA GLU A 268 -39.25 -38.80 6.91
C GLU A 268 -40.50 -38.96 7.81
N GLU A 269 -40.31 -39.18 9.12
CA GLU A 269 -41.44 -39.19 10.07
C GLU A 269 -42.09 -37.80 10.21
N LYS A 270 -41.31 -36.72 10.25
CA LYS A 270 -41.84 -35.35 10.31
C LYS A 270 -42.56 -34.95 9.01
N GLU A 271 -42.01 -35.30 7.84
CA GLU A 271 -42.68 -35.07 6.56
C GLU A 271 -43.98 -35.87 6.47
N LYS A 272 -43.98 -37.14 6.90
CA LYS A 272 -45.20 -37.96 6.95
C LYS A 272 -46.26 -37.35 7.86
N LYS A 273 -45.89 -36.88 9.06
CA LYS A 273 -46.79 -36.16 9.98
C LYS A 273 -47.37 -34.89 9.31
N HIS A 274 -46.55 -34.10 8.63
CA HIS A 274 -46.99 -32.92 7.88
C HIS A 274 -47.93 -33.29 6.72
N GLN A 275 -47.63 -34.34 5.94
CA GLN A 275 -48.50 -34.83 4.87
C GLN A 275 -49.85 -35.34 5.42
N ASP A 276 -49.86 -36.04 6.55
CA ASP A 276 -51.08 -36.56 7.18
C ASP A 276 -51.90 -35.43 7.83
N LEU A 277 -51.26 -34.44 8.46
CA LEU A 277 -51.89 -33.20 8.92
C LEU A 277 -52.52 -32.43 7.74
N LYS A 278 -51.80 -32.28 6.62
CA LYS A 278 -52.34 -31.62 5.41
C LYS A 278 -53.57 -32.34 4.87
N LYS A 279 -53.56 -33.68 4.78
CA LYS A 279 -54.74 -34.48 4.40
C LYS A 279 -55.93 -34.24 5.34
N THR A 280 -55.69 -34.11 6.66
CA THR A 280 -56.78 -33.79 7.61
C THR A 280 -57.28 -32.35 7.52
N LYS A 281 -56.41 -31.36 7.25
CA LYS A 281 -56.82 -29.96 6.99
C LYS A 281 -57.65 -29.87 5.71
N GLU A 282 -57.19 -30.47 4.61
CA GLU A 282 -57.90 -30.52 3.32
C GLU A 282 -59.25 -31.27 3.42
N ALA A 283 -59.38 -32.25 4.31
CA ALA A 283 -60.64 -32.96 4.57
C ALA A 283 -61.64 -32.18 5.46
N THR A 284 -61.27 -31.01 6.00
CA THR A 284 -62.07 -30.25 6.98
C THR A 284 -62.57 -28.90 6.44
N GLU A 285 -62.03 -28.38 5.33
CA GLU A 285 -62.54 -27.18 4.64
C GLU A 285 -63.81 -27.50 3.80
N PRO A 286 -64.98 -26.88 4.06
CA PRO A 286 -66.16 -27.04 3.23
C PRO A 286 -66.05 -26.19 1.94
N PRO A 287 -66.44 -26.69 0.75
CA PRO A 287 -66.26 -25.97 -0.50
C PRO A 287 -67.03 -24.63 -0.55
N LYS A 288 -66.32 -23.54 -0.81
CA LYS A 288 -66.92 -22.24 -1.16
C LYS A 288 -67.07 -22.13 -2.68
N GLU A 289 -68.27 -21.83 -3.14
CA GLU A 289 -68.64 -21.88 -4.56
C GLU A 289 -68.00 -20.74 -5.37
N ASN A 290 -67.39 -21.08 -6.51
CA ASN A 290 -66.80 -20.11 -7.43
C ASN A 290 -67.90 -19.40 -8.25
N ILE A 291 -68.34 -18.22 -7.80
CA ILE A 291 -69.27 -17.38 -8.55
C ILE A 291 -68.50 -16.53 -9.57
N SER A 292 -68.36 -17.05 -10.80
CA SER A 292 -67.82 -16.30 -11.95
C SER A 292 -68.91 -15.44 -12.61
N PHE A 293 -69.10 -14.19 -12.15
CA PHE A 293 -69.99 -13.24 -12.84
C PHE A 293 -69.28 -12.51 -13.99
N SER A 294 -69.57 -12.94 -15.21
CA SER A 294 -69.26 -12.21 -16.43
C SER A 294 -70.14 -10.96 -16.54
N THR A 295 -69.52 -9.79 -16.73
CA THR A 295 -70.24 -8.56 -17.09
C THR A 295 -70.24 -8.43 -18.61
N GLY A 296 -71.41 -8.57 -19.23
CA GLY A 296 -71.59 -8.33 -20.66
C GLY A 296 -71.46 -6.84 -21.01
N GLY A 297 -70.94 -6.52 -22.18
CA GLY A 297 -70.97 -5.16 -22.72
C GLY A 297 -72.21 -4.93 -23.59
N ASP A 298 -72.73 -3.70 -23.60
CA ASP A 298 -73.61 -3.24 -24.67
C ASP A 298 -73.35 -1.76 -25.04
N LYS A 299 -73.08 -1.56 -26.34
CA LYS A 299 -73.06 -0.34 -27.20
C LYS A 299 -72.54 1.01 -26.68
N GLY A 300 -71.61 1.58 -27.45
CA GLY A 300 -71.55 3.04 -27.71
C GLY A 300 -72.62 3.46 -28.74
N PRO A 301 -72.46 4.54 -29.54
CA PRO A 301 -71.34 5.48 -29.67
C PRO A 301 -71.61 6.80 -28.89
N GLY A 302 -70.70 7.77 -28.74
CA GLY A 302 -69.52 8.11 -29.54
C GLY A 302 -69.85 9.28 -30.48
N ASN A 303 -69.45 10.50 -30.11
CA ASN A 303 -69.66 11.69 -30.95
C ASN A 303 -68.45 12.64 -30.86
N LYS A 304 -68.16 13.41 -31.92
CA LYS A 304 -66.94 14.21 -32.06
C LYS A 304 -67.23 15.69 -31.81
N GLY A 305 -66.46 16.33 -30.93
CA GLY A 305 -66.43 17.78 -30.70
C GLY A 305 -64.99 18.29 -30.64
N LYS A 306 -64.73 19.49 -31.15
CA LYS A 306 -63.37 20.03 -31.34
C LYS A 306 -63.25 21.46 -30.81
N THR A 307 -62.01 21.87 -30.56
CA THR A 307 -61.52 23.27 -30.50
C THR A 307 -62.03 24.23 -29.40
N SER A 308 -61.05 24.66 -28.58
CA SER A 308 -60.70 26.07 -28.31
C SER A 308 -61.29 26.81 -27.10
N SER A 309 -60.37 27.49 -26.38
CA SER A 309 -60.52 28.78 -25.66
C SER A 309 -61.44 28.89 -24.43
N ARG A 310 -61.17 29.77 -23.45
CA ARG A 310 -59.95 30.51 -23.02
C ARG A 310 -60.28 31.30 -21.72
N ASP A 311 -59.31 31.43 -20.80
CA ASP A 311 -59.25 32.33 -19.62
C ASP A 311 -60.37 32.21 -18.55
N GLY A 312 -60.13 32.77 -17.35
CA GLY A 312 -61.23 33.28 -16.50
C GLY A 312 -61.39 32.84 -15.04
N GLN A 313 -60.40 33.10 -14.18
CA GLN A 313 -60.55 33.61 -12.79
C GLN A 313 -61.75 33.18 -11.89
N GLY A 314 -61.44 32.57 -10.73
CA GLY A 314 -62.14 32.90 -9.46
C GLY A 314 -61.53 34.15 -8.79
N PRO A 315 -61.71 34.43 -7.47
CA PRO A 315 -62.42 33.64 -6.44
C PRO A 315 -63.29 34.48 -5.44
N LYS A 316 -63.97 33.82 -4.47
CA LYS A 316 -64.06 34.17 -2.99
C LYS A 316 -65.30 33.57 -2.27
N LYS A 317 -65.04 32.77 -1.22
CA LYS A 317 -65.45 32.87 0.22
C LYS A 317 -66.79 33.56 0.64
N PRO A 318 -67.38 33.29 1.84
CA PRO A 318 -67.26 32.13 2.76
C PRO A 318 -68.55 31.69 3.53
N SER A 319 -68.42 30.62 4.34
CA SER A 319 -69.03 30.37 5.68
C SER A 319 -70.56 30.30 5.92
N LYS A 320 -70.98 29.19 6.56
CA LYS A 320 -71.80 29.13 7.80
C LYS A 320 -71.56 27.78 8.50
N SER A 321 -71.98 27.60 9.76
CA SER A 321 -71.24 26.74 10.70
C SER A 321 -72.06 26.07 11.82
N LEU A 322 -71.69 24.81 12.14
CA LEU A 322 -71.72 24.17 13.48
C LEU A 322 -73.14 23.84 14.06
N PRO A 323 -73.31 23.08 15.19
CA PRO A 323 -72.31 22.75 16.23
C PRO A 323 -72.28 21.32 16.86
N VAL A 324 -71.36 21.14 17.84
CA VAL A 324 -71.14 20.04 18.84
C VAL A 324 -70.76 18.65 18.29
N THR A 325 -69.91 17.80 18.91
CA THR A 325 -69.43 17.57 20.31
C THR A 325 -68.08 16.76 20.28
N ARG A 326 -67.22 16.46 21.30
CA ARG A 326 -67.07 16.77 22.75
C ARG A 326 -65.64 16.40 23.29
N LEU A 327 -64.88 17.33 23.92
CA LEU A 327 -63.70 17.08 24.83
C LEU A 327 -62.47 16.30 24.26
N ARG A 328 -61.26 16.22 24.87
CA ARG A 328 -60.57 16.68 26.13
C ARG A 328 -59.05 16.83 25.75
N ARG A 329 -58.16 17.76 26.17
CA ARG A 329 -57.67 18.27 27.49
C ARG A 329 -57.06 17.18 28.42
N LEU A 330 -55.84 17.28 29.01
CA LEU A 330 -54.68 18.23 28.94
C LEU A 330 -53.38 17.56 29.51
N LEU A 331 -52.20 17.95 28.99
CA LEU A 331 -50.88 18.23 29.64
C LEU A 331 -50.13 17.25 30.58
N SER A 332 -48.79 17.48 30.63
CA SER A 332 -47.81 17.13 31.70
C SER A 332 -47.31 15.67 31.82
N SER A 333 -46.05 15.38 32.21
CA SER A 333 -44.84 16.24 32.42
C SER A 333 -43.52 15.42 32.44
N THR A 334 -42.40 16.13 32.21
CA THR A 334 -40.96 15.85 32.50
C THR A 334 -40.51 14.65 33.37
N MET A 335 -39.46 13.92 32.92
CA MET A 335 -38.22 13.44 33.61
C MET A 335 -37.31 12.85 32.48
N SER A 336 -35.98 12.91 32.34
CA SER A 336 -34.77 13.16 33.17
C SER A 336 -34.00 11.91 33.67
N LEU A 337 -32.88 11.63 32.99
CA LEU A 337 -31.60 11.02 33.45
C LEU A 337 -31.50 9.56 33.97
N GLN A 338 -30.41 8.93 33.50
CA GLN A 338 -29.52 7.92 34.13
C GLN A 338 -29.87 6.40 34.16
N TYR A 339 -29.24 5.70 33.22
CA TYR A 339 -28.38 4.51 33.40
C TYR A 339 -28.92 3.15 33.93
N SER A 340 -28.68 2.12 33.10
CA SER A 340 -28.11 0.78 33.42
C SER A 340 -29.02 -0.47 33.39
N ARG A 341 -28.37 -1.58 32.97
CA ARG A 341 -28.71 -3.01 33.05
C ARG A 341 -29.90 -3.63 32.28
N GLN A 342 -29.52 -4.37 31.24
CA GLN A 342 -30.05 -5.68 30.80
C GLN A 342 -29.83 -6.79 31.87
N PRO A 343 -30.34 -8.05 31.72
CA PRO A 343 -31.48 -8.58 30.93
C PRO A 343 -32.42 -9.53 31.75
N SER A 344 -33.50 -10.09 31.15
CA SER A 344 -33.97 -11.51 31.26
C SER A 344 -35.40 -11.72 30.69
N LEU A 345 -35.87 -12.99 30.63
CA LEU A 345 -37.04 -13.47 29.87
C LEU A 345 -38.18 -14.03 30.75
N SER A 346 -39.45 -13.72 30.41
CA SER A 346 -40.72 -14.48 30.60
C SER A 346 -41.91 -13.49 30.48
N SER A 347 -42.90 -13.60 29.59
CA SER A 347 -43.85 -14.69 29.26
C SER A 347 -45.02 -14.83 30.25
N GLU A 348 -46.12 -14.11 30.03
CA GLU A 348 -47.52 -14.60 30.08
C GLU A 348 -48.50 -13.58 29.43
N LEU A 349 -49.76 -13.95 29.14
CA LEU A 349 -50.73 -13.24 28.27
C LEU A 349 -52.18 -13.30 28.88
N ASP A 350 -53.27 -12.71 28.37
CA ASP A 350 -53.50 -11.92 27.13
C ASP A 350 -54.52 -10.74 27.29
N PRO A 351 -55.87 -10.90 27.09
CA PRO A 351 -56.44 -10.48 25.81
C PRO A 351 -57.45 -9.32 25.82
N LYS A 352 -57.71 -8.84 24.59
CA LYS A 352 -58.86 -8.04 24.06
C LYS A 352 -58.71 -6.50 24.10
N GLY A 353 -58.87 -5.79 22.97
CA GLY A 353 -59.15 -6.30 21.62
C GLY A 353 -59.14 -5.26 20.48
N SER A 354 -59.22 -5.80 19.26
CA SER A 354 -59.05 -5.18 17.93
C SER A 354 -60.11 -4.10 17.57
N SER A 355 -60.09 -3.39 16.42
CA SER A 355 -59.47 -3.64 15.10
C SER A 355 -59.30 -2.32 14.32
N SER A 356 -58.34 -2.12 13.41
CA SER A 356 -58.36 -2.49 11.96
C SER A 356 -57.31 -1.63 11.21
N ILE A 357 -56.78 -1.86 9.99
CA ILE A 357 -56.71 -2.95 8.97
C ILE A 357 -55.61 -2.55 7.94
N SER A 358 -55.27 -3.40 6.94
CA SER A 358 -54.42 -3.12 5.75
C SER A 358 -52.92 -3.39 5.94
N THR A 359 -52.40 -4.63 5.92
CA THR A 359 -52.72 -5.80 5.06
C THR A 359 -52.27 -5.66 3.61
N MET A 360 -51.03 -6.08 3.32
CA MET A 360 -50.56 -6.64 2.05
C MET A 360 -49.40 -7.61 2.34
N TYR A 361 -49.34 -8.75 1.65
CA TYR A 361 -48.27 -9.76 1.70
C TYR A 361 -48.06 -10.46 3.07
N GLU A 362 -49.03 -11.27 3.48
CA GLU A 362 -48.75 -12.44 4.35
C GLU A 362 -48.66 -13.70 3.48
N ASP A 363 -47.79 -14.62 3.87
CA ASP A 363 -47.56 -15.90 3.20
C ASP A 363 -48.46 -16.99 3.83
N PRO A 364 -49.36 -17.67 3.08
CA PRO A 364 -50.46 -18.44 3.69
C PRO A 364 -50.06 -19.66 4.55
N ASP A 365 -48.84 -20.17 4.40
CA ASP A 365 -48.39 -21.43 5.04
C ASP A 365 -47.66 -21.23 6.39
N SER A 366 -47.57 -19.99 6.91
CA SER A 366 -46.75 -19.66 8.10
C SER A 366 -47.53 -19.52 9.43
N ASP A 367 -48.65 -20.24 9.62
CA ASP A 367 -49.41 -20.24 10.89
C ASP A 367 -49.42 -21.60 11.60
N GLY A 368 -48.86 -21.62 12.81
CA GLY A 368 -49.11 -22.66 13.82
C GLY A 368 -48.23 -23.92 13.85
N GLU A 369 -47.27 -24.13 12.93
CA GLU A 369 -46.33 -25.26 13.06
C GLU A 369 -45.07 -24.91 13.86
N GLU A 370 -44.98 -25.50 15.06
CA GLU A 370 -43.81 -25.43 15.92
C GLU A 370 -42.58 -25.98 15.18
N LEU A 371 -41.54 -25.14 15.09
CA LEU A 371 -40.34 -25.42 14.31
C LEU A 371 -39.39 -26.39 15.04
N GLU A 372 -39.94 -27.47 15.60
CA GLU A 372 -39.28 -28.53 16.35
C GLU A 372 -38.05 -29.03 15.57
N LEU A 373 -36.86 -28.76 16.11
CA LEU A 373 -35.57 -29.17 15.57
C LEU A 373 -35.15 -30.49 16.25
N TYR A 374 -34.52 -31.38 15.48
CA TYR A 374 -33.93 -32.60 16.05
C TYR A 374 -32.89 -32.30 17.13
N PHE A 375 -32.11 -31.23 16.94
CA PHE A 375 -31.11 -30.75 17.88
C PHE A 375 -31.72 -29.74 18.86
N THR A 376 -31.79 -30.12 20.13
CA THR A 376 -32.36 -29.33 21.23
C THR A 376 -31.31 -28.70 22.15
N ASP A 377 -30.11 -29.28 22.19
CA ASP A 377 -28.94 -28.74 22.90
C ASP A 377 -27.76 -28.64 21.91
N PRO A 378 -27.09 -27.48 21.77
CA PRO A 378 -25.87 -27.35 20.97
C PRO A 378 -24.78 -28.39 21.26
N GLN A 379 -24.71 -28.95 22.48
CA GLN A 379 -23.77 -30.02 22.82
C GLN A 379 -23.98 -31.28 21.96
N GLN A 380 -25.22 -31.61 21.60
CA GLN A 380 -25.54 -32.77 20.74
C GLN A 380 -24.86 -32.67 19.36
N LEU A 381 -24.72 -31.46 18.83
CA LEU A 381 -24.07 -31.19 17.55
C LEU A 381 -22.54 -31.26 17.68
N LEU A 382 -21.98 -30.74 18.78
CA LEU A 382 -20.55 -30.83 19.08
C LEU A 382 -20.11 -32.29 19.29
N ASP A 383 -20.92 -33.09 19.98
CA ASP A 383 -20.71 -34.53 20.15
C ASP A 383 -20.68 -35.29 18.82
N ILE A 384 -21.50 -34.89 17.84
CA ILE A 384 -21.50 -35.47 16.50
C ILE A 384 -20.23 -35.08 15.74
N PHE A 385 -19.79 -33.81 15.81
CA PHE A 385 -18.53 -33.41 15.20
C PHE A 385 -17.33 -34.09 15.85
N MET A 386 -17.29 -34.22 17.18
CA MET A 386 -16.25 -34.94 17.91
C MET A 386 -16.19 -36.42 17.51
N LYS A 387 -17.33 -37.09 17.34
CA LYS A 387 -17.39 -38.48 16.84
C LYS A 387 -16.98 -38.60 15.37
N LEU A 388 -17.32 -37.61 14.53
CA LEU A 388 -16.87 -37.56 13.13
C LEU A 388 -15.37 -37.25 13.03
N GLU A 389 -14.82 -36.44 13.92
CA GLU A 389 -13.38 -36.16 14.02
C GLU A 389 -12.61 -37.40 14.49
N GLU A 390 -13.08 -38.08 15.53
CA GLU A 390 -12.54 -39.37 15.98
C GLU A 390 -12.61 -40.45 14.88
N GLN A 391 -13.73 -40.55 14.17
CA GLN A 391 -13.88 -41.46 13.03
C GLN A 391 -12.91 -41.11 11.88
N ASN A 392 -12.83 -39.84 11.49
CA ASN A 392 -11.90 -39.40 10.44
C ASN A 392 -10.44 -39.64 10.85
N LEU A 393 -10.08 -39.37 12.11
CA LEU A 393 -8.74 -39.65 12.63
C LEU A 393 -8.43 -41.15 12.62
N SER A 394 -9.38 -42.00 13.00
CA SER A 394 -9.23 -43.46 12.95
C SER A 394 -9.09 -44.00 11.52
N LEU A 395 -9.79 -43.39 10.55
CA LEU A 395 -9.66 -43.72 9.12
C LEU A 395 -8.31 -43.28 8.55
N ILE A 396 -7.82 -42.09 8.93
CA ILE A 396 -6.47 -41.61 8.57
C ILE A 396 -5.41 -42.54 9.15
N GLN A 397 -5.49 -42.86 10.45
CA GLN A 397 -4.57 -43.78 11.10
C GLN A 397 -4.59 -45.17 10.44
N ASN A 398 -5.76 -45.75 10.21
CA ASN A 398 -5.87 -47.07 9.57
C ASN A 398 -5.35 -47.06 8.12
N THR A 399 -5.52 -45.96 7.39
CA THR A 399 -4.94 -45.79 6.05
C THR A 399 -3.42 -45.74 6.11
N GLN A 400 -2.85 -45.03 7.09
CA GLN A 400 -1.41 -44.92 7.30
C GLN A 400 -0.78 -46.25 7.78
N GLU A 401 -1.42 -46.97 8.70
CA GLU A 401 -1.00 -48.31 9.14
C GLU A 401 -1.03 -49.32 7.99
N MET A 402 -2.02 -49.22 7.10
CA MET A 402 -2.12 -50.04 5.89
C MET A 402 -1.07 -49.65 4.83
N GLU A 403 -0.72 -48.37 4.71
CA GLU A 403 0.35 -47.88 3.84
C GLU A 403 1.73 -48.37 4.32
N GLU A 404 2.01 -48.25 5.63
CA GLU A 404 3.24 -48.76 6.25
C GLU A 404 3.37 -50.30 6.08
N ALA A 405 2.30 -51.06 6.35
CA ALA A 405 2.27 -52.51 6.15
C ALA A 405 2.44 -52.92 4.67
N LEU A 406 1.95 -52.11 3.73
CA LEU A 406 2.12 -52.33 2.30
C LEU A 406 3.56 -52.03 1.87
N ASP A 407 4.20 -51.00 2.41
CA ASP A 407 5.59 -50.69 2.09
C ASP A 407 6.58 -51.67 2.74
N ASP A 408 6.29 -52.19 3.94
CA ASP A 408 7.05 -53.31 4.53
C ASP A 408 6.92 -54.59 3.66
N LEU A 409 5.73 -54.88 3.13
CA LEU A 409 5.52 -55.96 2.17
C LEU A 409 6.27 -55.71 0.85
N ASN A 410 6.33 -54.45 0.39
CA ASN A 410 7.07 -54.02 -0.79
C ASN A 410 8.60 -54.16 -0.59
N VAL A 411 9.12 -53.81 0.58
CA VAL A 411 10.53 -53.96 0.97
C VAL A 411 10.92 -55.43 1.13
N THR A 412 10.10 -56.24 1.80
CA THR A 412 10.34 -57.69 1.92
C THR A 412 10.27 -58.39 0.55
N LEU A 413 9.31 -58.03 -0.31
CA LEU A 413 9.24 -58.52 -1.68
C LEU A 413 10.51 -58.16 -2.49
N LYS A 414 10.94 -56.89 -2.48
CA LYS A 414 12.20 -56.46 -3.13
C LYS A 414 13.41 -57.24 -2.60
N ASN A 415 13.51 -57.45 -1.29
CA ASN A 415 14.60 -58.21 -0.67
C ASN A 415 14.59 -59.69 -1.06
N THR A 416 13.41 -60.33 -1.16
CA THR A 416 13.31 -61.72 -1.65
C THR A 416 13.65 -61.82 -3.14
N GLN A 417 13.20 -60.89 -3.97
CA GLN A 417 13.56 -60.82 -5.39
C GLN A 417 15.09 -60.69 -5.56
N ILE A 418 15.73 -59.75 -4.87
CA ILE A 418 17.19 -59.57 -4.88
C ILE A 418 17.94 -60.83 -4.41
N ARG A 419 17.36 -61.63 -3.49
CA ARG A 419 17.92 -62.91 -3.08
C ARG A 419 17.78 -63.98 -4.17
N MET A 420 16.58 -64.14 -4.75
CA MET A 420 16.35 -65.07 -5.87
C MET A 420 17.24 -64.73 -7.08
N ASP A 421 17.40 -63.46 -7.43
CA ASP A 421 18.26 -63.05 -8.54
C ASP A 421 19.75 -63.37 -8.27
N LYS A 422 20.20 -63.30 -7.02
CA LYS A 422 21.56 -63.76 -6.63
C LYS A 422 21.70 -65.28 -6.78
N GLU A 423 20.73 -66.04 -6.27
CA GLU A 423 20.71 -67.52 -6.37
C GLU A 423 20.65 -67.97 -7.84
N VAL A 424 19.78 -67.36 -8.66
CA VAL A 424 19.67 -67.61 -10.10
C VAL A 424 20.97 -67.26 -10.84
N ASN A 425 21.65 -66.18 -10.48
CA ASN A 425 22.92 -65.80 -11.10
C ASN A 425 24.09 -66.70 -10.64
N GLN A 426 24.09 -67.20 -9.40
CA GLN A 426 25.03 -68.24 -8.95
C GLN A 426 24.80 -69.55 -9.70
N LEU A 427 23.54 -69.99 -9.85
CA LEU A 427 23.20 -71.18 -10.64
C LEU A 427 23.63 -71.03 -12.10
N LYS A 428 23.43 -69.87 -12.74
CA LYS A 428 23.96 -69.58 -14.08
C LYS A 428 25.49 -69.69 -14.14
N GLN A 429 26.21 -69.16 -13.15
CA GLN A 429 27.68 -69.25 -13.08
C GLN A 429 28.16 -70.71 -12.90
N TRP A 430 27.46 -71.51 -12.10
CA TRP A 430 27.75 -72.94 -11.97
C TRP A 430 27.46 -73.70 -13.27
N VAL A 431 26.35 -73.40 -13.96
CA VAL A 431 26.04 -73.99 -15.27
C VAL A 431 27.12 -73.63 -16.30
N THR A 432 27.53 -72.37 -16.44
CA THR A 432 28.60 -72.00 -17.39
C THR A 432 29.95 -72.61 -17.03
N THR A 433 30.26 -72.72 -15.73
CA THR A 433 31.49 -73.39 -15.25
C THR A 433 31.46 -74.89 -15.57
N LEU A 434 30.35 -75.58 -15.27
CA LEU A 434 30.18 -77.00 -15.58
C LEU A 434 30.20 -77.27 -17.08
N MET A 435 29.54 -76.44 -17.89
CA MET A 435 29.63 -76.53 -19.36
C MET A 435 31.07 -76.37 -19.85
N MET A 436 31.82 -75.39 -19.32
CA MET A 436 33.23 -75.18 -19.69
C MET A 436 34.17 -76.28 -19.16
N SER A 437 33.79 -77.01 -18.10
CA SER A 437 34.46 -78.25 -17.69
C SER A 437 34.12 -79.42 -18.61
N ILE A 438 32.86 -79.57 -19.00
CA ILE A 438 32.40 -80.62 -19.93
C ILE A 438 33.09 -80.46 -21.28
N THR A 439 33.12 -79.26 -21.88
CA THR A 439 33.79 -79.06 -23.18
C THR A 439 35.29 -79.35 -23.11
N LYS A 440 35.95 -79.05 -21.98
CA LYS A 440 37.37 -79.40 -21.77
C LYS A 440 37.58 -80.90 -21.63
N GLU A 441 36.69 -81.60 -20.92
CA GLU A 441 36.76 -83.06 -20.79
C GLU A 441 36.47 -83.75 -22.14
N GLU A 442 35.56 -83.20 -22.94
CA GLU A 442 35.29 -83.63 -24.31
C GLU A 442 36.50 -83.37 -25.24
N GLU A 443 37.15 -82.21 -25.13
CA GLU A 443 38.40 -81.89 -25.83
C GLU A 443 39.55 -82.85 -25.43
N THR A 444 39.77 -83.11 -24.14
CA THR A 444 40.81 -84.04 -23.68
C THR A 444 40.46 -85.49 -24.03
N ALA A 445 39.20 -85.88 -24.01
CA ALA A 445 38.75 -87.19 -24.47
C ALA A 445 38.99 -87.38 -25.97
N ALA A 446 38.71 -86.36 -26.79
CA ALA A 446 39.01 -86.39 -28.23
C ALA A 446 40.53 -86.41 -28.50
N GLU A 447 41.33 -85.65 -27.74
CA GLU A 447 42.80 -85.75 -27.78
C GLU A 447 43.30 -87.15 -27.39
N LEU A 448 42.74 -87.75 -26.33
CA LEU A 448 43.11 -89.08 -25.85
C LEU A 448 42.68 -90.17 -26.84
N GLU A 449 41.52 -90.03 -27.49
CA GLU A 449 41.11 -90.95 -28.55
C GLU A 449 42.04 -90.83 -29.77
N LEU A 450 42.41 -89.62 -30.17
CA LEU A 450 43.38 -89.39 -31.24
C LEU A 450 44.75 -90.00 -30.90
N LYS A 451 45.27 -89.76 -29.69
CA LYS A 451 46.50 -90.37 -29.17
C LYS A 451 46.39 -91.89 -29.17
N ALA A 452 45.29 -92.45 -28.66
CA ALA A 452 45.05 -93.89 -28.61
C ALA A 452 45.05 -94.50 -30.02
N ARG A 453 44.34 -93.90 -30.99
CA ARG A 453 44.38 -94.33 -32.40
C ARG A 453 45.81 -94.33 -32.94
N VAL A 454 46.57 -93.25 -32.74
CA VAL A 454 47.99 -93.15 -33.17
C VAL A 454 48.86 -94.24 -32.53
N PHE A 455 48.72 -94.48 -31.22
CA PHE A 455 49.45 -95.55 -30.53
C PHE A 455 49.06 -96.95 -31.01
N HIS A 456 47.80 -97.22 -31.37
CA HIS A 456 47.37 -98.51 -31.91
C HIS A 456 47.87 -98.78 -33.34
N PHE A 457 48.13 -97.74 -34.15
CA PHE A 457 48.80 -97.90 -35.45
C PHE A 457 50.33 -98.03 -35.33
N GLY A 458 50.92 -97.60 -34.22
CA GLY A 458 52.32 -97.85 -33.89
C GLY A 458 52.55 -99.28 -33.37
N LYS A 459 53.56 -99.98 -33.88
CA LYS A 459 53.99 -101.27 -33.30
C LYS A 459 54.75 -101.04 -31.99
N TYR A 460 54.00 -100.77 -30.91
CA TYR A 460 54.54 -100.50 -29.59
C TYR A 460 55.41 -101.66 -29.07
N LYS A 461 56.55 -101.35 -28.45
CA LYS A 461 57.55 -102.32 -28.00
C LYS A 461 57.76 -102.30 -26.48
N GLY A 462 56.70 -102.13 -25.69
CA GLY A 462 56.77 -102.04 -24.22
C GLY A 462 57.74 -103.03 -23.57
N ALA A 463 57.69 -104.32 -23.94
CA ALA A 463 58.60 -105.36 -23.43
C ALA A 463 60.11 -105.19 -23.74
N GLN A 464 60.52 -104.14 -24.47
CA GLN A 464 61.91 -103.66 -24.59
C GLN A 464 62.16 -102.42 -23.72
N GLU A 465 61.17 -101.54 -23.58
CA GLU A 465 61.20 -100.32 -22.76
C GLU A 465 61.11 -100.65 -21.26
N ASP A 466 60.24 -101.58 -20.85
CA ASP A 466 60.12 -102.07 -19.48
C ASP A 466 61.45 -102.62 -18.96
N LYS A 467 62.16 -103.41 -19.78
CA LYS A 467 63.47 -103.99 -19.45
C LYS A 467 64.57 -102.93 -19.37
N LEU A 468 64.45 -101.85 -20.14
CA LEU A 468 65.35 -100.71 -20.05
C LEU A 468 65.08 -99.93 -18.75
N LEU A 469 63.82 -99.79 -18.34
CA LEU A 469 63.41 -99.15 -17.10
C LEU A 469 63.83 -99.96 -15.86
N GLU A 470 63.66 -101.28 -15.86
CA GLU A 470 64.19 -102.17 -14.80
C GLU A 470 65.73 -102.08 -14.68
N SER A 471 66.43 -102.02 -15.82
CA SER A 471 67.89 -101.85 -15.88
C SER A 471 68.34 -100.48 -15.36
N LEU A 472 67.59 -99.41 -15.67
CA LEU A 472 67.83 -98.07 -15.13
C LEU A 472 67.57 -98.01 -13.63
N ASN A 473 66.44 -98.53 -13.16
CA ASN A 473 66.08 -98.58 -11.74
C ASN A 473 67.13 -99.32 -10.91
N ARG A 474 67.72 -100.40 -11.46
CA ARG A 474 68.85 -101.11 -10.83
C ARG A 474 70.07 -100.20 -10.66
N LYS A 475 70.51 -99.51 -11.72
CA LYS A 475 71.65 -98.59 -11.65
C LYS A 475 71.42 -97.41 -10.71
N VAL A 476 70.18 -96.92 -10.62
CA VAL A 476 69.81 -95.85 -9.69
C VAL A 476 69.93 -96.32 -8.23
N LEU A 477 69.46 -97.54 -7.93
CA LEU A 477 69.67 -98.19 -6.64
C LEU A 477 71.17 -98.34 -6.31
N ASP A 478 71.96 -98.86 -7.25
CA ASP A 478 73.41 -99.08 -7.08
C ASP A 478 74.13 -97.76 -6.72
N VAL A 479 73.83 -96.66 -7.43
CA VAL A 479 74.42 -95.34 -7.16
C VAL A 479 73.91 -94.74 -5.84
N TYR A 480 72.62 -94.88 -5.52
CA TYR A 480 72.04 -94.39 -4.27
C TYR A 480 72.72 -95.01 -3.05
N GLN A 481 72.87 -96.34 -3.03
CA GLN A 481 73.56 -97.07 -1.96
C GLN A 481 75.03 -96.65 -1.85
N GLN A 482 75.73 -96.48 -2.98
CA GLN A 482 77.15 -96.15 -3.01
C GLN A 482 77.47 -94.70 -2.56
N CYS A 483 76.57 -93.75 -2.80
CA CYS A 483 76.79 -92.33 -2.50
C CYS A 483 76.24 -91.89 -1.13
N ILE A 484 75.10 -92.41 -0.70
CA ILE A 484 74.35 -91.90 0.48
C ILE A 484 74.38 -92.89 1.66
N GLY A 485 74.56 -94.18 1.38
CA GLY A 485 74.62 -95.24 2.39
C GLY A 485 73.26 -95.85 2.77
N SER A 486 73.29 -97.10 3.25
CA SER A 486 72.12 -97.99 3.40
C SER A 486 71.20 -97.69 4.60
N GLN A 487 71.09 -96.43 5.04
CA GLN A 487 70.31 -96.07 6.24
C GLN A 487 68.83 -95.73 5.96
N GLN A 488 68.38 -95.72 4.70
CA GLN A 488 66.98 -95.49 4.30
C GLN A 488 66.50 -96.50 3.25
N GLU A 489 66.35 -97.76 3.64
CA GLU A 489 65.97 -98.85 2.73
C GLU A 489 64.56 -99.39 3.02
N SER A 490 63.61 -99.11 2.11
CA SER A 490 62.47 -100.00 1.78
C SER A 490 61.49 -99.44 0.75
N ASN A 491 61.22 -98.12 0.73
CA ASN A 491 60.04 -97.55 0.03
C ASN A 491 60.31 -96.36 -0.92
N LEU A 492 61.57 -96.05 -1.25
CA LEU A 492 61.89 -94.96 -2.20
C LEU A 492 61.74 -95.44 -3.66
N GLY A 493 61.13 -94.62 -4.51
CA GLY A 493 61.09 -94.83 -5.97
C GLY A 493 62.34 -94.30 -6.67
N ALA A 494 62.66 -94.82 -7.87
CA ALA A 494 63.88 -94.45 -8.60
C ALA A 494 64.00 -92.94 -8.90
N VAL A 495 62.88 -92.25 -9.17
CA VAL A 495 62.89 -90.78 -9.34
C VAL A 495 63.28 -90.07 -8.03
N GLN A 496 62.78 -90.55 -6.88
CA GLN A 496 63.11 -89.97 -5.57
C GLN A 496 64.58 -90.24 -5.20
N MET A 497 65.09 -91.44 -5.49
CA MET A 497 66.52 -91.76 -5.36
C MET A 497 67.39 -90.81 -6.19
N LEU A 498 67.01 -90.56 -7.46
CA LEU A 498 67.69 -89.59 -8.31
C LEU A 498 67.65 -88.17 -7.73
N THR A 499 66.51 -87.70 -7.23
CA THR A 499 66.42 -86.37 -6.60
C THR A 499 67.30 -86.25 -5.35
N ILE A 500 67.45 -87.31 -4.55
CA ILE A 500 68.35 -87.29 -3.37
C ILE A 500 69.82 -87.35 -3.82
N ILE A 501 70.17 -88.14 -4.85
CA ILE A 501 71.51 -88.14 -5.46
C ILE A 501 71.86 -86.76 -6.03
N GLU A 502 70.93 -86.12 -6.75
CA GLU A 502 71.08 -84.79 -7.31
C GLU A 502 71.24 -83.72 -6.22
N HIS A 503 70.42 -83.77 -5.16
CA HIS A 503 70.57 -82.86 -4.02
C HIS A 503 71.94 -83.02 -3.36
N HIS A 504 72.38 -84.25 -3.09
CA HIS A 504 73.68 -84.51 -2.47
C HIS A 504 74.85 -84.12 -3.40
N LEU A 505 74.74 -84.34 -4.71
CA LEU A 505 75.70 -83.85 -5.69
C LEU A 505 75.80 -82.32 -5.68
N ASN A 506 74.66 -81.62 -5.61
CA ASN A 506 74.63 -80.16 -5.52
C ASN A 506 75.21 -79.66 -4.19
N GLU A 507 74.95 -80.32 -3.05
CA GLU A 507 75.63 -80.02 -1.78
C GLU A 507 77.15 -80.19 -1.91
N LEU A 508 77.64 -81.26 -2.54
CA LEU A 508 79.07 -81.50 -2.73
C LEU A 508 79.71 -80.45 -3.66
N LEU A 509 78.99 -80.01 -4.70
CA LEU A 509 79.43 -78.94 -5.60
C LEU A 509 79.46 -77.57 -4.89
N GLU A 510 78.42 -77.22 -4.12
CA GLU A 510 78.43 -76.01 -3.29
C GLU A 510 79.57 -76.03 -2.27
N ASN A 511 79.82 -77.17 -1.62
CA ASN A 511 80.93 -77.31 -0.68
C ASN A 511 82.30 -77.18 -1.37
N LEU A 512 82.41 -77.53 -2.65
CA LEU A 512 83.61 -77.33 -3.47
C LEU A 512 83.81 -75.86 -3.86
N GLU A 513 82.75 -75.15 -4.28
CA GLU A 513 82.81 -73.71 -4.58
C GLU A 513 83.07 -72.86 -3.33
N ARG A 514 82.56 -73.29 -2.17
CA ARG A 514 82.78 -72.63 -0.87
C ARG A 514 84.20 -72.83 -0.31
N VAL A 515 85.09 -73.59 -0.98
CA VAL A 515 86.50 -73.73 -0.55
C VAL A 515 87.24 -72.40 -0.72
N PRO A 516 87.75 -71.76 0.35
CA PRO A 516 88.41 -70.47 0.22
C PRO A 516 89.67 -70.54 -0.65
N GLN A 517 89.77 -69.65 -1.64
CA GLN A 517 90.89 -69.57 -2.60
C GLN A 517 92.29 -69.62 -1.94
N ILE A 518 92.41 -69.03 -0.74
CA ILE A 518 93.62 -69.03 0.08
C ILE A 518 94.12 -70.46 0.39
N LYS A 519 93.20 -71.41 0.65
CA LYS A 519 93.55 -72.83 0.89
C LYS A 519 94.02 -73.52 -0.40
N ILE A 520 93.44 -73.16 -1.54
CA ILE A 520 93.83 -73.69 -2.86
C ILE A 520 95.25 -73.22 -3.19
N GLU A 521 95.52 -71.91 -3.09
CA GLU A 521 96.87 -71.35 -3.27
C GLU A 521 97.91 -71.97 -2.33
N GLN A 522 97.55 -72.22 -1.06
CA GLN A 522 98.44 -72.89 -0.10
C GLN A 522 98.74 -74.33 -0.52
N ALA A 523 97.76 -75.08 -0.99
CA ALA A 523 97.94 -76.44 -1.49
C ALA A 523 98.78 -76.49 -2.77
N GLU A 524 98.57 -75.57 -3.72
CA GLU A 524 99.40 -75.44 -4.92
C GLU A 524 100.85 -75.07 -4.59
N LYS A 525 101.05 -74.05 -3.73
CA LYS A 525 102.39 -73.64 -3.27
C LYS A 525 103.09 -74.75 -2.49
N ALA A 526 102.36 -75.63 -1.80
CA ALA A 526 102.92 -76.84 -1.19
C ALA A 526 103.28 -77.91 -2.24
N LYS A 527 102.41 -78.18 -3.22
CA LYS A 527 102.66 -79.18 -4.28
C LYS A 527 103.81 -78.81 -5.21
N GLU A 528 103.93 -77.54 -5.61
CA GLU A 528 105.07 -77.09 -6.42
C GLU A 528 106.37 -77.05 -5.61
N LYS A 529 106.32 -76.81 -4.29
CA LYS A 529 107.49 -77.03 -3.41
C LYS A 529 107.90 -78.50 -3.35
N GLU A 530 106.96 -79.43 -3.15
CA GLU A 530 107.22 -80.88 -3.17
C GLU A 530 107.84 -81.31 -4.51
N ARG A 531 107.25 -80.87 -5.63
CA ARG A 531 107.72 -81.14 -6.99
C ARG A 531 109.14 -80.61 -7.21
N ARG A 532 109.45 -79.38 -6.78
CA ARG A 532 110.81 -78.81 -6.87
C ARG A 532 111.83 -79.56 -6.02
N MET A 533 111.43 -80.08 -4.86
CA MET A 533 112.31 -80.91 -4.02
C MET A 533 112.59 -82.27 -4.68
N ARG A 534 111.57 -83.01 -5.11
CA ARG A 534 111.76 -84.29 -5.81
C ARG A 534 112.65 -84.15 -7.06
N LEU A 535 112.46 -83.09 -7.85
CA LEU A 535 113.27 -82.86 -9.07
C LEU A 535 114.75 -82.57 -8.77
N ARG A 536 115.07 -82.02 -7.59
CA ARG A 536 116.44 -81.84 -7.10
C ARG A 536 117.01 -83.17 -6.59
N GLU A 537 116.24 -83.90 -5.80
CA GLU A 537 116.60 -85.21 -5.25
C GLU A 537 116.88 -86.24 -6.35
N GLU A 538 116.03 -86.34 -7.37
CA GLU A 538 116.22 -87.20 -8.54
C GLU A 538 117.49 -86.83 -9.32
N LYS A 539 117.78 -85.53 -9.50
CA LYS A 539 118.99 -85.06 -10.17
C LYS A 539 120.26 -85.42 -9.39
N VAL A 540 120.24 -85.27 -8.07
CA VAL A 540 121.34 -85.69 -7.18
C VAL A 540 121.51 -87.21 -7.19
N MET A 541 120.42 -87.98 -7.14
CA MET A 541 120.45 -89.44 -7.19
C MET A 541 120.93 -89.98 -8.55
N MET A 542 120.61 -89.31 -9.66
CA MET A 542 121.17 -89.61 -10.98
C MET A 542 122.69 -89.38 -11.03
N GLN A 543 123.18 -88.25 -10.50
CA GLN A 543 124.61 -87.99 -10.40
C GLN A 543 125.31 -89.04 -9.51
N LYS A 544 124.70 -89.39 -8.37
CA LYS A 544 125.23 -90.41 -7.45
C LYS A 544 125.30 -91.78 -8.10
N ARG A 545 124.24 -92.23 -8.80
CA ARG A 545 124.24 -93.50 -9.56
C ARG A 545 125.32 -93.52 -10.64
N LEU A 546 125.50 -92.44 -11.40
CA LEU A 546 126.57 -92.36 -12.41
C LEU A 546 127.97 -92.43 -11.78
N GLN A 547 128.15 -91.89 -10.58
CA GLN A 547 129.40 -92.00 -9.81
C GLN A 547 129.62 -93.44 -9.30
N GLU A 548 128.59 -94.07 -8.71
CA GLU A 548 128.61 -95.45 -8.24
C GLU A 548 128.85 -96.45 -9.38
N GLU A 549 128.21 -96.25 -10.54
CA GLU A 549 128.37 -97.08 -11.74
C GLU A 549 129.78 -96.96 -12.35
N ARG A 550 130.39 -95.77 -12.31
CA ARG A 550 131.81 -95.57 -12.69
C ARG A 550 132.74 -96.37 -11.77
N VAL A 551 132.49 -96.34 -10.46
CA VAL A 551 133.26 -97.11 -9.46
C VAL A 551 133.07 -98.62 -9.65
N GLN A 552 131.83 -99.10 -9.77
CA GLN A 552 131.55 -100.53 -10.02
C GLN A 552 132.15 -101.01 -11.34
N ARG A 553 132.06 -100.24 -12.44
CA ARG A 553 132.66 -100.60 -13.74
C ARG A 553 134.21 -100.52 -13.72
N ALA A 554 134.81 -99.89 -12.72
CA ALA A 554 136.25 -100.00 -12.45
C ALA A 554 136.57 -101.27 -11.64
N GLN A 555 135.83 -101.53 -10.56
CA GLN A 555 135.98 -102.74 -9.72
C GLN A 555 135.77 -104.03 -10.52
N ALA A 556 134.71 -104.10 -11.34
CA ALA A 556 134.43 -105.26 -12.20
C ALA A 556 135.53 -105.50 -13.24
N ARG A 557 136.21 -104.44 -13.73
CA ARG A 557 137.39 -104.58 -14.60
C ARG A 557 138.62 -105.12 -13.85
N ALA A 558 138.77 -104.79 -12.57
CA ALA A 558 139.84 -105.32 -11.73
C ALA A 558 139.61 -106.79 -11.30
N GLN A 559 138.35 -107.21 -11.18
CA GLN A 559 137.96 -108.59 -10.82
C GLN A 559 137.77 -109.53 -12.02
N ALA A 560 137.76 -109.01 -13.26
CA ALA A 560 137.52 -109.80 -14.46
C ALA A 560 138.58 -110.89 -14.67
N GLU A 561 138.16 -112.16 -14.70
CA GLU A 561 139.06 -113.31 -14.71
C GLU A 561 139.92 -113.39 -15.98
N ILE A 562 141.25 -113.45 -15.80
CA ILE A 562 142.22 -113.47 -16.90
C ILE A 562 142.24 -114.86 -17.56
N LYS A 563 141.41 -115.04 -18.61
CA LYS A 563 141.30 -116.29 -19.38
C LYS A 563 142.58 -116.62 -20.16
N LYS A 564 143.45 -117.45 -19.56
CA LYS A 564 144.72 -117.92 -20.14
C LYS A 564 144.48 -118.91 -21.29
N LYS A 565 144.91 -118.58 -22.52
CA LYS A 565 145.03 -119.56 -23.63
C LYS A 565 146.31 -120.41 -23.46
N ARG A 566 146.29 -121.66 -23.95
CA ARG A 566 147.41 -122.62 -23.83
C ARG A 566 148.37 -122.55 -25.04
N GLY A 567 149.62 -122.14 -24.79
CA GLY A 567 150.75 -122.20 -25.73
C GLY A 567 150.78 -121.09 -26.81
N ARG A 568 151.92 -120.75 -27.44
CA ARG A 568 153.33 -121.17 -27.21
C ARG A 568 154.05 -120.25 -26.18
N ARG A 569 155.32 -120.53 -25.85
CA ARG A 569 156.11 -119.77 -24.85
C ARG A 569 156.41 -118.33 -25.28
N LEU A 570 156.34 -117.41 -24.31
CA LEU A 570 156.67 -115.99 -24.44
C LEU A 570 158.19 -115.73 -24.30
N VAL A 571 158.67 -114.64 -24.89
CA VAL A 571 159.97 -114.02 -24.58
C VAL A 571 159.76 -112.53 -24.33
N SER A 572 160.30 -112.01 -23.23
CA SER A 572 160.08 -110.64 -22.72
C SER A 572 161.35 -109.79 -22.78
N ARG A 573 161.24 -108.47 -22.99
CA ARG A 573 162.31 -107.50 -22.69
C ARG A 573 161.76 -106.19 -22.08
N SER A 574 162.37 -105.80 -20.97
CA SER A 574 162.47 -104.47 -20.30
C SER A 574 161.38 -103.38 -20.46
N ARG A 575 160.82 -102.95 -19.30
CA ARG A 575 160.34 -101.57 -19.01
C ARG A 575 161.49 -100.55 -19.18
N PRO A 576 161.28 -99.25 -19.50
CA PRO A 576 160.78 -98.22 -18.54
C PRO A 576 159.98 -97.09 -19.28
N PRO A 577 159.86 -95.83 -18.81
CA PRO A 577 160.03 -95.22 -17.47
C PRO A 577 158.74 -94.54 -16.96
N ALA A 578 158.81 -93.78 -15.86
CA ALA A 578 157.66 -93.11 -15.24
C ALA A 578 157.94 -91.64 -14.87
N LEU A 579 156.87 -90.82 -14.99
CA LEU A 579 156.46 -89.67 -14.17
C LEU A 579 157.47 -88.60 -13.72
N LYS A 580 157.01 -87.34 -13.72
CA LYS A 580 157.11 -86.45 -12.54
C LYS A 580 155.79 -85.70 -12.32
N VAL A 581 155.62 -85.23 -11.08
CA VAL A 581 154.48 -84.49 -10.52
C VAL A 581 155.01 -83.18 -9.92
N LYS A 582 154.16 -82.18 -9.72
CA LYS A 582 154.34 -81.19 -8.64
C LYS A 582 153.01 -80.67 -8.11
N GLU A 583 153.04 -80.04 -6.94
CA GLU A 583 151.92 -79.90 -6.02
C GLU A 583 151.45 -78.45 -5.81
N GLU A 584 150.15 -78.31 -5.46
CA GLU A 584 149.54 -77.53 -4.33
C GLU A 584 150.41 -76.50 -3.57
N PRO A 585 149.84 -75.35 -3.12
CA PRO A 585 148.95 -75.38 -1.95
C PRO A 585 147.73 -74.43 -1.90
N GLU A 586 146.58 -75.02 -1.58
CA GLU A 586 145.67 -74.71 -0.45
C GLU A 586 145.29 -73.24 -0.09
N HIS A 587 144.09 -72.87 -0.53
CA HIS A 587 142.90 -72.62 0.32
C HIS A 587 142.95 -71.64 1.53
N VAL A 588 142.39 -70.44 1.34
CA VAL A 588 141.55 -69.72 2.33
C VAL A 588 140.32 -69.16 1.61
N GLN A 589 139.18 -69.01 2.30
CA GLN A 589 137.89 -68.60 1.72
C GLN A 589 137.47 -67.17 2.11
N THR A 590 137.05 -66.39 1.12
CA THR A 590 136.00 -65.33 1.18
C THR A 590 135.26 -65.44 -0.16
N GLU A 591 133.93 -65.50 -0.28
CA GLU A 591 132.80 -64.91 0.47
C GLU A 591 132.54 -63.41 0.20
N GLU A 592 132.76 -63.00 -1.06
CA GLU A 592 132.49 -61.66 -1.60
C GLU A 592 131.53 -61.68 -2.81
N ASP A 593 130.28 -62.08 -2.57
CA ASP A 593 129.09 -61.75 -3.41
C ASP A 593 128.06 -61.03 -2.50
N LYS A 594 128.52 -60.07 -1.69
CA LYS A 594 127.77 -59.52 -0.54
C LYS A 594 127.08 -58.17 -0.76
N ASP A 595 127.34 -57.51 -1.88
CA ASP A 595 126.99 -56.09 -2.05
C ASP A 595 125.54 -55.83 -2.48
N GLU A 596 124.76 -56.85 -2.84
CA GLU A 596 123.34 -56.71 -3.21
C GLU A 596 122.35 -56.83 -2.02
N GLN A 597 122.82 -56.86 -0.77
CA GLN A 597 121.96 -56.82 0.43
C GLN A 597 121.53 -55.39 0.86
N LEU A 598 121.44 -54.46 -0.10
CA LEU A 598 120.92 -53.10 0.11
C LEU A 598 120.04 -52.60 -1.05
N LEU A 599 118.86 -53.22 -1.24
CA LEU A 599 117.64 -52.54 -1.69
C LEU A 599 116.40 -53.43 -1.47
N PHE A 600 115.20 -52.87 -1.60
CA PHE A 600 113.88 -53.56 -1.48
C PHE A 600 113.53 -54.14 -0.10
N CYS A 601 113.40 -53.25 0.88
CA CYS A 601 112.39 -53.38 1.93
C CYS A 601 111.18 -52.48 1.61
N THR A 602 110.17 -53.02 0.91
CA THR A 602 108.74 -52.63 0.92
C THR A 602 107.92 -53.73 0.27
#